data_AF-A0A4Q2QYB1-F1
#
_entry.id   AF-A0A4Q2QYB1-F1
#
_cell.length_a   1.000
_cell.length_b   1.000
_cell.length_c   1.000
_cell.angle_alpha   90.00
_cell.angle_beta   90.00
_cell.angle_gamma   90.00
#
_symmetry.space_group_name_H-M   'P 1'
#
loop_
_entity.id
_entity.type
_entity.pdbx_description
1 polymer ?
#
loop_
_entity_poly.entity_id
_entity_poly.type
_entity_poly.pdbx_seq_one_letter_code
_entity_poly.pdbx_strand_id
1 'polypeptide(L)'
;MKINTYAVNCNDAWLNTEGDDISGSYVKYKDHLDVVAELEAKCAALAAELKQSQIDASCYKKGMEASNERLVQVAAENAGLIEQHAECVAVCPNCSHEEPSETDDIVALYRSMETPATDAYLAEVRAQGVEMFGQYHNFSEKLFIQKEAKKFAAQLRQGGAE
;
A
#
# COMPACT_ATOMS: atom_id res chain seq x y z
N MET A 1 -23.03 -4.97 34.85
CA MET A 1 -23.07 -3.54 34.48
C MET A 1 -24.13 -2.87 35.34
N LYS A 2 -23.75 -2.01 36.30
CA LYS A 2 -24.73 -1.24 37.08
C LYS A 2 -25.23 -0.10 36.18
N ILE A 3 -26.51 -0.14 35.82
CA ILE A 3 -27.16 0.96 35.10
C ILE A 3 -27.71 1.89 36.17
N ASN A 4 -27.06 3.02 36.40
CA ASN A 4 -27.57 4.05 37.28
C ASN A 4 -28.67 4.82 36.53
N THR A 5 -29.86 4.93 37.11
CA THR A 5 -31.00 5.62 36.50
C THR A 5 -31.05 7.05 37.03
N TYR A 6 -30.87 8.03 36.15
CA TYR A 6 -30.93 9.45 36.48
C TYR A 6 -32.14 10.07 35.78
N ALA A 7 -32.81 11.02 36.43
CA ALA A 7 -33.85 11.83 35.80
C ALA A 7 -33.20 13.09 35.19
N VAL A 8 -33.58 13.44 33.96
CA VAL A 8 -33.11 14.68 33.32
C VAL A 8 -34.00 15.83 33.77
N ASN A 9 -33.41 16.87 34.34
CA ASN A 9 -34.17 18.04 34.77
C ASN A 9 -34.40 18.97 33.58
N CYS A 10 -35.64 19.02 33.09
CA CYS A 10 -36.03 19.84 31.94
C CYS A 10 -36.20 21.33 32.27
N ASN A 11 -36.12 21.73 33.55
CA ASN A 11 -36.42 23.09 33.99
C ASN A 11 -35.16 23.90 34.37
N ASP A 12 -33.98 23.29 34.27
CA ASP A 12 -32.65 23.83 34.63
C ASP A 12 -32.53 24.43 36.06
N ALA A 13 -33.57 24.24 36.88
CA ALA A 13 -33.65 24.71 38.25
C ALA A 13 -33.20 23.62 39.21
N TRP A 14 -32.26 23.91 40.10
CA TRP A 14 -31.90 23.01 41.19
C TRP A 14 -33.09 22.86 42.14
N LEU A 15 -33.74 21.70 42.14
CA LEU A 15 -34.80 21.36 43.10
C LEU A 15 -34.19 20.96 44.46
N ASN A 16 -33.28 21.78 45.01
CA ASN A 16 -32.76 21.52 46.34
C ASN A 16 -33.80 21.99 47.37
N THR A 17 -34.61 21.05 47.88
CA THR A 17 -35.30 21.25 49.16
C THR A 17 -34.28 21.14 50.29
N GLU A 18 -34.31 22.06 51.24
CA GLU A 18 -33.36 22.12 52.35
C GLU A 18 -33.23 20.76 53.05
N GLY A 19 -32.08 20.09 52.89
CA GLY A 19 -31.72 18.88 53.64
C GLY A 19 -31.24 17.68 52.83
N ASP A 20 -31.62 17.55 51.54
CA ASP A 20 -31.25 16.40 50.72
C ASP A 20 -30.25 16.77 49.61
N ASP A 21 -29.07 16.12 49.59
CA ASP A 21 -28.12 16.24 48.49
C ASP A 21 -28.58 15.41 47.29
N ILE A 22 -29.45 16.01 46.47
CA ILE A 22 -29.92 15.41 45.22
C ILE A 22 -28.98 15.65 44.04
N SER A 23 -27.79 16.23 44.25
CA SER A 23 -26.83 16.55 43.16
C SER A 23 -26.39 15.31 42.37
N GLY A 24 -26.39 14.14 42.99
CA GLY A 24 -26.13 12.86 42.32
C GLY A 24 -27.34 12.24 41.61
N SER A 25 -28.55 12.81 41.71
CA SER A 25 -29.79 12.21 41.21
C SER A 25 -30.25 12.78 39.85
N TYR A 26 -29.77 13.97 39.47
CA TYR A 26 -30.22 14.68 38.27
C TYR A 26 -29.05 15.14 37.40
N VAL A 27 -29.21 15.01 36.08
CA VAL A 27 -28.30 15.60 35.08
C VAL A 27 -29.02 16.78 34.43
N LYS A 28 -28.33 17.92 34.25
CA LYS A 28 -28.90 19.07 33.55
C LYS A 28 -29.10 18.72 32.08
N TYR A 29 -30.22 19.17 31.51
CA TYR A 29 -30.51 18.93 30.10
C TYR A 29 -29.42 19.51 29.17
N LYS A 30 -28.86 20.68 29.52
CA LYS A 30 -27.76 21.30 28.76
C LYS A 30 -26.51 20.43 28.74
N ASP A 31 -26.11 19.88 29.89
CA ASP A 31 -24.94 19.00 29.99
C ASP A 31 -25.14 17.71 29.19
N HIS A 32 -26.35 17.14 29.22
CA HIS A 32 -26.70 15.98 28.39
C HIS A 32 -26.63 16.30 26.90
N LEU A 33 -27.16 17.44 26.46
CA LEU A 33 -27.08 17.87 25.05
C LEU A 33 -25.62 18.04 24.59
N ASP A 34 -24.76 18.60 25.44
CA ASP A 34 -23.35 18.81 25.11
C ASP A 34 -22.60 17.47 25.00
N VAL A 35 -22.88 16.50 25.88
CA VAL A 35 -22.35 15.13 25.78
C VAL A 35 -22.84 14.43 24.52
N VAL A 36 -24.13 14.56 24.16
CA VAL A 36 -24.67 13.98 22.93
C VAL A 36 -23.99 14.58 21.69
N ALA A 37 -23.85 15.90 21.63
CA ALA A 37 -23.17 16.57 20.52
C ALA A 37 -21.69 16.14 20.41
N GLU A 38 -20.99 15.99 21.54
CA GLU A 38 -19.61 15.50 21.55
C GLU A 38 -19.52 14.04 21.06
N LEU A 39 -20.45 13.18 21.48
CA LEU A 39 -20.53 11.79 21.04
C LEU A 39 -20.85 11.69 19.55
N GLU A 40 -21.79 12.48 19.04
CA GLU A 40 -22.10 12.56 17.62
C GLU A 40 -20.88 13.01 16.79
N ALA A 41 -20.14 14.01 17.27
CA ALA A 41 -18.90 14.46 16.65
C ALA A 41 -17.82 13.35 16.64
N LYS A 42 -17.63 12.63 17.75
CA LYS A 42 -16.71 11.48 17.82
C LYS A 42 -17.12 10.35 16.88
N CYS A 43 -18.40 10.03 16.80
CA CYS A 43 -18.93 9.05 15.86
C CYS A 43 -18.67 9.45 14.41
N ALA A 44 -18.88 10.72 14.06
CA ALA A 44 -18.58 11.24 12.73
C ALA A 44 -17.09 11.16 12.39
N ALA A 45 -16.21 11.48 13.35
CA ALA A 45 -14.76 11.36 13.19
C ALA A 45 -14.32 9.92 12.99
N LEU A 46 -14.77 8.99 13.84
CA LEU A 46 -14.47 7.55 13.70
C LEU A 46 -14.99 6.98 12.37
N ALA A 47 -16.16 7.43 11.91
CA ALA A 47 -16.69 7.01 10.62
C ALA A 47 -15.81 7.51 9.44
N ALA A 48 -15.21 8.70 9.56
CA ALA A 48 -14.28 9.22 8.57
C ALA A 48 -12.96 8.45 8.59
N GLU A 49 -12.40 8.18 9.77
CA GLU A 49 -11.17 7.38 9.93
C GLU A 49 -11.35 5.95 9.41
N LEU A 50 -12.48 5.31 9.71
CA LEU A 50 -12.78 3.97 9.21
C LEU A 50 -12.84 3.94 7.68
N LYS A 51 -13.46 4.95 7.05
CA LYS A 51 -13.47 5.08 5.58
C LYS A 51 -12.07 5.24 5.01
N GLN A 52 -11.24 6.08 5.63
CA GLN A 52 -9.85 6.27 5.19
C GLN A 52 -9.05 4.97 5.31
N SER A 53 -9.15 4.29 6.45
CA SER A 53 -8.46 3.01 6.67
C SER A 53 -8.89 1.93 5.66
N GLN A 54 -10.17 1.88 5.29
CA GLN A 54 -10.66 0.97 4.25
C GLN A 54 -10.07 1.29 2.86
N ILE A 55 -9.94 2.57 2.52
CA ILE A 55 -9.29 3.02 1.28
C ILE A 55 -7.82 2.59 1.29
N ASP A 56 -7.10 2.88 2.38
CA ASP A 56 -5.68 2.56 2.50
C ASP A 56 -5.46 1.04 2.39
N ALA A 57 -6.23 0.24 3.12
CA ALA A 57 -6.17 -1.23 3.05
C ALA A 57 -6.44 -1.77 1.64
N SER A 58 -7.43 -1.20 0.94
CA SER A 58 -7.72 -1.56 -0.45
C SER A 58 -6.56 -1.20 -1.38
N CYS A 59 -5.94 -0.03 -1.21
CA CYS A 59 -4.78 0.39 -2.00
C CYS A 59 -3.58 -0.53 -1.78
N TYR A 60 -3.27 -0.87 -0.51
CA TYR A 60 -2.20 -1.80 -0.17
C TYR A 60 -2.43 -3.19 -0.76
N LYS A 61 -3.65 -3.72 -0.65
CA LYS A 61 -4.00 -5.03 -1.21
C LYS A 61 -3.73 -5.09 -2.72
N LYS A 62 -4.24 -4.11 -3.47
CA LYS A 62 -4.03 -4.04 -4.93
C LYS A 62 -2.54 -3.91 -5.30
N GLY A 63 -1.79 -3.11 -4.54
CA GLY A 63 -0.35 -2.98 -4.74
C GLY A 63 0.40 -4.30 -4.51
N MET A 64 0.03 -5.02 -3.45
CA MET A 64 0.61 -6.33 -3.12
C MET A 64 0.30 -7.38 -4.20
N GLU A 65 -0.95 -7.45 -4.67
CA GLU A 65 -1.37 -8.35 -5.76
C GLU A 65 -0.57 -8.08 -7.04
N ALA A 66 -0.49 -6.81 -7.46
CA ALA A 66 0.28 -6.42 -8.65
C ALA A 66 1.80 -6.67 -8.52
N SER A 67 2.36 -6.60 -7.31
CA SER A 67 3.76 -6.96 -7.05
C SER A 67 3.96 -8.47 -7.09
N ASN A 68 3.05 -9.24 -6.50
CA ASN A 68 3.13 -10.71 -6.48
C ASN A 68 3.02 -11.29 -7.89
N GLU A 69 2.12 -10.77 -8.72
CA GLU A 69 2.00 -11.19 -10.13
C GLU A 69 3.32 -10.99 -10.89
N ARG A 70 4.00 -9.86 -10.69
CA ARG A 70 5.31 -9.60 -11.31
C ARG A 70 6.41 -10.53 -10.78
N LEU A 71 6.43 -10.82 -9.48
CA LEU A 71 7.38 -11.77 -8.91
C LEU A 71 7.19 -13.18 -9.45
N VAL A 72 5.94 -13.60 -9.67
CA VAL A 72 5.65 -14.90 -10.31
C VAL A 72 6.18 -14.96 -11.74
N GLN A 73 6.03 -13.87 -12.51
CA GLN A 73 6.57 -13.79 -13.88
C GLN A 73 8.10 -13.84 -13.90
N VAL A 74 8.78 -13.05 -13.06
CA VAL A 74 10.24 -13.06 -12.95
C VAL A 74 10.75 -14.43 -12.45
N ALA A 75 10.05 -15.06 -11.52
CA ALA A 75 10.42 -16.40 -11.05
C ALA A 75 10.27 -17.47 -12.14
N ALA A 76 9.22 -17.39 -12.97
CA ALA A 76 9.02 -18.28 -14.10
C ALA A 76 10.09 -18.07 -15.19
N GLU A 77 10.44 -16.81 -15.48
CA GLU A 77 11.54 -16.46 -16.39
C GLU A 77 12.87 -17.05 -15.89
N ASN A 78 13.21 -16.82 -14.62
CA ASN A 78 14.42 -17.38 -14.00
C ASN A 78 14.44 -18.91 -14.05
N ALA A 79 13.32 -19.58 -13.83
CA ALA A 79 13.23 -21.04 -13.93
C ALA A 79 13.53 -21.52 -15.36
N GLY A 80 12.99 -20.83 -16.37
CA GLY A 80 13.30 -21.11 -17.78
C GLY A 80 14.77 -20.88 -18.13
N LEU A 81 15.37 -19.79 -17.63
CA LEU A 81 16.81 -19.53 -17.80
C LEU A 81 17.68 -20.64 -17.19
N ILE A 82 17.29 -21.17 -16.02
CA ILE A 82 18.01 -22.27 -15.36
C ILE A 82 17.88 -23.57 -16.15
N GLU A 83 16.68 -23.90 -16.64
CA GLU A 83 16.44 -25.09 -17.46
C GLU A 83 17.29 -25.04 -18.74
N GLN A 84 17.28 -23.90 -19.42
CA GLN A 84 18.10 -23.68 -20.61
C GLN A 84 19.60 -23.74 -20.30
N HIS A 85 20.07 -23.16 -19.19
CA HIS A 85 21.46 -23.33 -18.74
C HIS A 85 21.82 -24.80 -18.58
N ALA A 86 20.93 -25.59 -17.96
CA ALA A 86 21.19 -27.01 -17.70
C ALA A 86 21.28 -27.83 -18.99
N GLU A 87 20.49 -27.50 -20.01
CA GLU A 87 20.50 -28.18 -21.31
C GLU A 87 21.72 -27.85 -22.18
N CYS A 88 22.42 -26.74 -21.91
CA CYS A 88 23.55 -26.27 -22.71
C CYS A 88 24.93 -26.79 -22.24
N VAL A 89 25.00 -27.53 -21.12
CA VAL A 89 26.28 -28.01 -20.55
C VAL A 89 26.45 -29.51 -20.80
N ALA A 90 27.45 -29.88 -21.59
CA ALA A 90 27.86 -31.27 -21.78
C ALA A 90 28.95 -31.63 -20.75
N VAL A 91 28.64 -32.54 -19.83
CA VAL A 91 29.62 -33.03 -18.83
C VAL A 91 30.15 -34.39 -19.28
N CYS A 92 31.48 -34.56 -19.31
CA CYS A 92 32.11 -35.84 -19.63
C CYS A 92 31.71 -36.90 -18.58
N PRO A 93 31.07 -38.01 -18.98
CA PRO A 93 30.61 -39.05 -18.04
C PRO A 93 31.76 -39.80 -17.36
N ASN A 94 33.00 -39.68 -17.86
CA ASN A 94 34.16 -40.41 -17.34
C ASN A 94 35.03 -39.60 -16.37
N CYS A 95 35.09 -38.27 -16.51
CA CYS A 95 35.93 -37.41 -15.65
C CYS A 95 35.17 -36.25 -14.98
N SER A 96 33.87 -36.11 -15.22
CA SER A 96 33.03 -35.03 -14.69
C SER A 96 33.54 -33.61 -15.01
N HIS A 97 34.43 -33.48 -15.99
CA HIS A 97 34.82 -32.19 -16.53
C HIS A 97 33.78 -31.75 -17.55
N GLU A 98 33.46 -30.46 -17.60
CA GLU A 98 32.72 -29.90 -18.74
C GLU A 98 33.53 -30.21 -20.00
N GLU A 99 32.94 -30.94 -20.94
CA GLU A 99 33.58 -31.07 -22.24
C GLU A 99 33.46 -29.71 -22.93
N PRO A 100 34.56 -29.14 -23.45
CA PRO A 100 34.47 -27.97 -24.29
C PRO A 100 33.69 -28.41 -25.53
N SER A 101 32.38 -28.14 -25.55
CA SER A 101 31.56 -28.50 -26.70
C SER A 101 32.02 -27.63 -27.87
N GLU A 102 32.03 -28.17 -29.09
CA GLU A 102 32.34 -27.37 -30.29
C GLU A 102 31.29 -26.25 -30.53
N THR A 103 30.24 -26.21 -29.72
CA THR A 103 29.18 -25.20 -29.56
C THR A 103 29.36 -24.36 -28.28
N ASP A 104 30.59 -24.03 -27.89
CA ASP A 104 30.89 -23.10 -26.79
C ASP A 104 30.60 -21.62 -27.15
N ASP A 105 29.48 -21.40 -27.83
CA ASP A 105 28.82 -20.13 -28.08
C ASP A 105 27.69 -19.88 -27.05
N ILE A 106 27.75 -20.56 -25.90
CA ILE A 106 26.91 -20.33 -24.72
C ILE A 106 26.85 -18.83 -24.38
N VAL A 107 27.96 -18.10 -24.53
CA VAL A 107 28.02 -16.64 -24.35
C VAL A 107 27.18 -15.88 -25.39
N ALA A 108 27.14 -16.32 -26.64
CA ALA A 108 26.30 -15.73 -27.68
C ALA A 108 24.82 -16.06 -27.44
N LEU A 109 24.52 -17.29 -27.01
CA LEU A 109 23.18 -17.70 -26.61
C LEU A 109 22.68 -16.82 -25.46
N TYR A 110 23.43 -16.71 -24.34
CA TYR A 110 23.08 -15.83 -23.22
C TYR A 110 22.90 -14.37 -23.62
N ARG A 111 23.72 -13.84 -24.53
CA ARG A 111 23.57 -12.46 -25.02
C ARG A 111 22.33 -12.26 -25.89
N SER A 112 21.80 -13.33 -26.48
CA SER A 112 20.58 -13.29 -27.30
C SER A 112 19.30 -13.58 -26.51
N MET A 113 19.43 -14.01 -25.25
CA MET A 113 18.28 -14.25 -24.39
C MET A 113 17.69 -12.93 -23.92
N GLU A 114 16.40 -12.76 -24.17
CA GLU A 114 15.64 -11.63 -23.66
C GLU A 114 15.06 -11.98 -22.27
N THR A 115 14.98 -10.99 -21.39
CA THR A 115 14.39 -11.11 -20.06
C THR A 115 13.22 -10.13 -19.88
N PRO A 116 12.15 -10.26 -20.69
CA PRO A 116 11.07 -9.29 -20.74
C PRO A 116 10.36 -9.08 -19.40
N ALA A 117 10.25 -10.11 -18.55
CA ALA A 117 9.63 -9.98 -17.23
C ALA A 117 10.53 -9.17 -16.28
N THR A 118 11.83 -9.44 -16.31
CA THR A 118 12.83 -8.67 -15.55
C THR A 118 12.89 -7.22 -16.02
N ASP A 119 12.88 -6.98 -17.34
CA ASP A 119 12.91 -5.64 -17.93
C ASP A 119 11.66 -4.84 -17.54
N ALA A 120 10.48 -5.47 -17.63
CA ALA A 120 9.22 -4.86 -17.20
C ALA A 120 9.22 -4.55 -15.69
N TYR A 121 9.81 -5.43 -14.87
CA TYR A 121 9.97 -5.19 -13.43
C TYR A 121 10.89 -3.99 -13.15
N LEU A 122 12.05 -3.92 -13.81
CA LEU A 122 12.99 -2.80 -13.65
C LEU A 122 12.37 -1.47 -14.12
N ALA A 123 11.63 -1.49 -15.23
CA ALA A 123 10.89 -0.34 -15.72
C ALA A 123 9.86 0.18 -14.70
N GLU A 124 9.12 -0.73 -14.05
CA GLU A 124 8.19 -0.36 -12.98
C GLU A 124 8.92 0.24 -11.77
N VAL A 125 10.03 -0.37 -11.31
CA VAL A 125 10.81 0.15 -10.17
C VAL A 125 11.33 1.56 -10.46
N ARG A 126 11.85 1.79 -11.68
CA ARG A 126 12.25 3.14 -12.13
C ARG A 126 11.06 4.10 -12.13
N ALA A 127 9.90 3.68 -12.64
CA ALA A 127 8.68 4.49 -12.66
C ALA A 127 8.20 4.89 -11.25
N GLN A 128 8.24 3.96 -10.29
CA GLN A 128 7.89 4.24 -8.89
C GLN A 128 8.84 5.25 -8.24
N GLY A 129 10.15 5.13 -8.51
CA GLY A 129 11.14 6.11 -8.04
C GLY A 129 10.86 7.53 -8.56
N VAL A 130 10.49 7.64 -9.84
CA VAL A 130 10.11 8.93 -10.46
C VAL A 130 8.84 9.50 -9.82
N GLU A 131 7.82 8.68 -9.57
CA GLU A 131 6.59 9.11 -8.91
C GLU A 131 6.85 9.59 -7.49
N MET A 132 7.69 8.88 -6.74
CA MET A 132 8.11 9.27 -5.38
C MET A 132 8.86 10.61 -5.38
N PHE A 133 9.76 10.82 -6.33
CA PHE A 133 10.45 12.09 -6.52
C PHE A 133 9.48 13.24 -6.81
N GLY A 134 8.49 13.00 -7.69
CA GLY A 134 7.43 13.97 -7.97
C GLY A 134 6.61 14.34 -6.74
N GLN A 135 6.28 13.35 -5.89
CA GLN A 135 5.55 13.55 -4.64
C GLN A 135 6.36 14.30 -3.58
N TYR A 136 7.66 14.08 -3.47
CA TYR A 136 8.52 14.74 -2.49
C TYR A 136 8.53 16.27 -2.63
N HIS A 137 8.37 16.79 -3.85
CA HIS A 137 8.38 18.23 -4.13
C HIS A 137 7.03 18.96 -3.91
N ASN A 138 6.19 18.49 -2.98
CA ASN A 138 4.80 18.96 -2.79
C ASN A 138 4.60 20.36 -2.17
N PHE A 139 5.61 21.23 -2.12
CA PHE A 139 5.46 22.57 -1.55
C PHE A 139 5.06 23.60 -2.62
N SER A 140 3.76 23.90 -2.64
CA SER A 140 3.01 25.04 -3.20
C SER A 140 3.25 25.58 -4.63
N GLU A 141 4.33 25.27 -5.34
CA GLU A 141 4.60 25.81 -6.71
C GLU A 141 4.85 24.75 -7.80
N LYS A 142 4.69 23.45 -7.51
CA LYS A 142 5.20 22.38 -8.39
C LYS A 142 4.16 21.38 -8.91
N LEU A 143 2.95 21.84 -9.23
CA LEU A 143 1.96 21.01 -9.95
C LEU A 143 2.52 20.47 -11.28
N PHE A 144 3.44 21.20 -11.90
CA PHE A 144 4.09 20.82 -13.16
C PHE A 144 5.02 19.61 -12.99
N ILE A 145 5.91 19.62 -12.00
CA ILE A 145 6.87 18.52 -11.77
C ILE A 145 6.16 17.20 -11.45
N GLN A 146 5.05 17.24 -10.70
CA GLN A 146 4.24 16.04 -10.46
C GLN A 146 3.60 15.49 -11.73
N LYS A 147 3.06 16.36 -12.59
CA LYS A 147 2.45 15.95 -13.85
C LYS A 147 3.49 15.36 -14.79
N GLU A 148 4.66 16.00 -14.92
CA GLU A 148 5.74 15.49 -15.76
C GLU A 148 6.35 14.21 -15.20
N ALA A 149 6.54 14.09 -13.88
CA ALA A 149 6.98 12.85 -13.25
C ALA A 149 6.00 11.69 -13.53
N LYS A 150 4.69 11.93 -13.41
CA LYS A 150 3.66 10.92 -13.73
C LYS A 150 3.69 10.51 -15.20
N LYS A 151 3.88 11.47 -16.12
CA LYS A 151 4.01 11.18 -17.57
C LYS A 151 5.27 10.34 -17.84
N PHE A 152 6.40 10.73 -17.25
CA PHE A 152 7.66 10.02 -17.44
C PHE A 152 7.62 8.61 -16.84
N ALA A 153 7.01 8.43 -15.67
CA ALA A 153 6.76 7.12 -15.09
C ALA A 153 5.88 6.23 -15.98
N ALA A 154 4.85 6.80 -16.62
CA ALA A 154 4.01 6.05 -17.57
C ALA A 154 4.79 5.64 -18.83
N GLN A 155 5.68 6.50 -19.31
CA GLN A 155 6.58 6.21 -20.43
C GLN A 155 7.55 5.06 -20.12
N LEU A 156 8.17 5.08 -18.93
CA LEU A 156 9.05 4.00 -18.47
C LEU A 156 8.34 2.65 -18.47
N ARG A 157 7.10 2.58 -17.97
CA ARG A 157 6.29 1.34 -17.97
C ARG A 157 5.96 0.81 -19.37
N GLN A 158 6.00 1.67 -20.39
CA GLN A 158 5.78 1.29 -21.79
C GLN A 158 7.10 0.89 -22.51
N GLY A 159 8.23 0.89 -21.79
CA GLY A 159 9.56 0.69 -22.39
C GLY A 159 10.07 1.92 -23.16
N GLY A 160 9.37 3.06 -23.08
CA GLY A 160 9.64 4.25 -23.87
C GLY A 160 10.40 5.31 -23.10
N ALA A 161 11.66 5.07 -22.73
CA ALA A 161 12.65 6.08 -22.36
C ALA A 161 14.00 5.39 -22.03
N GLU A 162 14.74 5.02 -23.07
CA GLU A 162 16.19 4.82 -23.01
C GLU A 162 16.87 5.72 -24.04
#